data_AF-A0A8T5NG97-F1
#
_entry.id   AF-A0A8T5NG97-F1
#
_cell.length_a   1.000
_cell.length_b   1.000
_cell.length_c   1.000
_cell.angle_alpha   90.00
_cell.angle_beta   90.00
_cell.angle_gamma   90.00
#
_symmetry.space_group_name_H-M   'P 1'
#
loop_
_entity.id
_entity.type
_entity.pdbx_description
1 polymer ?
#
loop_
_entity_poly.entity_id
_entity_poly.type
_entity_poly.pdbx_seq_one_letter_code
_entity_poly.pdbx_strand_id
1 'polypeptide(L)' 'MFQKFINRDEESAYLDREYRSDKFSLTVIYGRRRVGKTELIGNFLKDKPNLYFLADKRGTRSNLYRFRKKAAEFLKD' A
#
# COMPACT_ATOMS: atom_id res chain seq x y z
N MET A 1 -5.85 17.48 -13.34
CA MET A 1 -7.02 16.68 -13.75
C MET A 1 -7.03 15.43 -12.87
N PHE A 2 -7.95 15.34 -11.90
CA PHE A 2 -8.12 14.10 -11.15
C PHE A 2 -8.69 13.05 -12.10
N GLN A 3 -7.86 12.11 -12.52
CA GLN A 3 -8.29 10.98 -13.34
C GLN A 3 -9.28 10.15 -12.52
N LYS A 4 -10.47 9.91 -13.08
CA LYS A 4 -11.48 9.05 -12.47
C LYS A 4 -10.91 7.64 -12.35
N PHE A 5 -10.87 7.07 -11.15
CA PHE A 5 -10.54 5.66 -10.94
C PHE A 5 -11.74 4.82 -11.38
N ILE A 6 -11.53 3.90 -12.33
CA ILE A 6 -12.60 3.13 -12.97
C ILE A 6 -12.34 1.65 -12.73
N ASN A 7 -13.42 0.89 -12.45
CA ASN A 7 -13.38 -0.54 -12.16
C ASN A 7 -12.65 -0.81 -10.82
N ARG A 8 -12.36 -2.08 -10.53
CA ARG A 8 -11.73 -2.57 -9.29
C ARG A 8 -12.62 -2.46 -8.05
N ASP A 9 -13.93 -2.51 -8.24
CA ASP A 9 -14.90 -2.43 -7.15
C ASP A 9 -14.74 -3.61 -6.18
N GLU A 10 -14.54 -4.82 -6.71
CA GLU A 10 -14.32 -6.03 -5.91
C GLU A 10 -13.02 -5.98 -5.12
N GLU A 11 -11.89 -5.62 -5.75
CA GLU A 11 -10.61 -5.53 -5.05
C GLU A 11 -10.59 -4.39 -4.03
N SER A 12 -11.25 -3.26 -4.33
CA SER A 12 -11.36 -2.14 -3.39
C SER A 12 -12.21 -2.52 -2.18
N ALA A 13 -13.36 -3.17 -2.40
CA ALA A 13 -14.22 -3.67 -1.33
C ALA A 13 -13.51 -4.72 -0.47
N TYR A 14 -12.71 -5.60 -1.08
CA TYR A 14 -11.89 -6.56 -0.35
C TYR A 14 -10.89 -5.84 0.57
N LEU A 15 -10.12 -4.87 0.04
CA LEU A 15 -9.13 -4.13 0.81
C LEU A 15 -9.75 -3.32 1.95
N ASP A 16 -10.90 -2.68 1.71
CA ASP A 16 -11.63 -1.93 2.74
C ASP A 16 -12.19 -2.84 3.83
N ARG A 17 -12.67 -4.03 3.48
CA ARG A 17 -13.14 -5.01 4.47
C ARG A 17 -12.00 -5.50 5.35
N GLU A 18 -10.85 -5.85 4.77
CA GLU A 18 -9.67 -6.28 5.54
C GLU A 18 -9.16 -5.15 6.44
N TYR A 19 -9.14 -3.90 5.95
CA TYR A 19 -8.72 -2.74 6.73
C TYR A 19 -9.62 -2.42 7.92
N ARG A 20 -10.94 -2.65 7.79
CA ARG A 20 -11.92 -2.42 8.86
C ARG A 20 -12.01 -3.57 9.86
N SER A 21 -11.31 -4.67 9.60
CA SER A 21 -11.26 -5.82 10.50
C SER A 21 -10.46 -5.48 11.75
N ASP A 22 -10.95 -5.85 12.94
CA ASP A 22 -10.18 -5.72 14.19
C ASP A 22 -9.08 -6.79 14.33
N LYS A 23 -8.84 -7.59 13.28
CA LYS A 23 -7.80 -8.62 13.23
C LYS A 23 -6.65 -8.19 12.35
N PHE A 24 -5.46 -8.74 12.62
CA PHE A 24 -4.32 -8.58 11.72
C PHE A 24 -4.59 -9.24 10.37
N SER A 25 -4.35 -8.50 9.28
CA SER A 25 -4.46 -8.99 7.90
C SER A 25 -3.18 -8.70 7.12
N LEU A 26 -2.76 -9.66 6.29
CA LEU A 26 -1.68 -9.52 5.31
C LEU A 26 -2.23 -9.77 3.92
N THR A 27 -2.32 -8.71 3.12
CA THR A 27 -2.81 -8.80 1.73
C THR A 27 -1.67 -8.75 0.74
N VAL A 28 -1.59 -9.75 -0.14
CA VAL A 28 -0.63 -9.81 -1.25
C VAL A 28 -1.32 -9.48 -2.56
N ILE A 29 -0.96 -8.35 -3.18
CA ILE A 29 -1.50 -7.93 -4.48
C ILE A 29 -0.49 -8.28 -5.58
N TYR A 30 -0.87 -9.17 -6.51
CA TYR A 30 -0.03 -9.63 -7.61
C TYR A 30 -0.75 -9.53 -8.96
N GLY A 31 -0.03 -9.76 -10.06
CA GLY A 31 -0.58 -9.73 -11.42
C GLY A 31 0.40 -9.15 -12.44
N ARG A 32 0.00 -9.13 -13.72
CA ARG A 32 0.86 -8.71 -14.83
C ARG A 32 1.35 -7.25 -14.70
N ARG A 33 2.46 -6.93 -15.36
CA ARG A 33 2.99 -5.56 -15.41
C ARG A 33 1.95 -4.61 -16.04
N ARG A 34 1.77 -3.41 -15.47
CA ARG A 34 0.86 -2.35 -15.94
C ARG A 34 -0.66 -2.62 -15.84
N VAL A 35 -1.10 -3.60 -15.05
CA VAL A 35 -2.56 -3.82 -14.81
C VAL A 35 -3.19 -2.85 -13.79
N GLY A 36 -2.46 -1.84 -13.31
CA GLY A 36 -2.99 -0.85 -12.36
C GLY A 36 -2.87 -1.20 -10.87
N LYS A 37 -2.05 -2.19 -10.47
CA LYS A 37 -1.87 -2.56 -9.04
C LYS A 37 -1.43 -1.39 -8.17
N THR A 38 -0.44 -0.63 -8.63
CA THR A 38 0.06 0.55 -7.90
C THR A 38 -1.01 1.62 -7.76
N GLU A 39 -1.85 1.79 -8.79
CA GLU A 39 -2.96 2.73 -8.77
C GLU A 39 -4.05 2.29 -7.78
N LEU A 40 -4.37 0.99 -7.76
CA LEU A 40 -5.31 0.42 -6.77
C LEU A 40 -4.83 0.69 -5.34
N ILE A 41 -3.57 0.40 -5.03
CA ILE A 41 -2.99 0.68 -3.70
C ILE A 41 -3.03 2.18 -3.42
N GLY A 42 -2.57 3.02 -4.36
CA GLY A 42 -2.58 4.47 -4.20
C GLY A 42 -3.97 5.03 -3.91
N ASN A 43 -4.98 4.56 -4.63
CA ASN A 43 -6.36 4.98 -4.43
C ASN A 43 -6.93 4.49 -3.08
N PHE A 44 -6.69 3.24 -2.71
CA PHE A 44 -7.11 2.67 -1.43
C PHE A 44 -6.54 3.43 -0.21
N LEU A 45 -5.32 3.96 -0.32
CA LEU A 45 -4.61 4.64 0.77
C LEU A 45 -4.97 6.11 0.97
N LYS A 46 -5.62 6.80 0.01
CA LYS A 46 -5.79 8.27 -0.01
C LYS A 46 -6.33 8.87 1.28
N ASP A 47 -7.32 8.23 1.88
CA ASP A 47 -8.05 8.76 3.04
C ASP A 47 -7.79 7.94 4.32
N LYS A 48 -6.66 7.25 4.39
CA LYS A 48 -6.30 6.37 5.50
C LYS A 48 -4.92 6.72 6.05
N PRO A 49 -4.70 6.73 7.38
CA PRO A 49 -3.35 6.81 7.93
C PRO A 49 -2.51 5.65 7.38
N ASN A 50 -1.44 5.97 6.65
CA ASN A 50 -0.65 4.95 5.96
C ASN A 50 0.83 5.30 5.87
N LEU A 51 1.64 4.24 5.87
CA LEU A 51 3.06 4.32 5.54
C LEU A 51 3.30 3.57 4.22
N TYR A 52 3.52 4.32 3.15
CA TYR A 52 3.89 3.75 1.85
C TYR A 52 5.42 3.60 1.74
N PHE A 53 5.91 2.39 1.48
CA PHE A 53 7.33 2.11 1.30
C PHE A 53 7.61 1.37 -0.01
N LEU A 54 8.45 1.97 -0.86
CA LEU A 54 8.91 1.36 -2.11
C LEU A 54 10.27 0.72 -1.90
N ALA A 55 10.29 -0.60 -1.78
CA ALA A 55 11.54 -1.37 -1.83
C ALA A 55 12.15 -1.28 -3.23
N ASP A 56 13.47 -1.15 -3.31
CA ASP A 56 14.20 -1.15 -4.58
C ASP A 56 15.31 -2.21 -4.60
N LYS A 57 16.04 -2.25 -5.72
CA LYS A 57 17.06 -3.25 -6.02
C LYS A 57 18.35 -3.11 -5.19
N ARG A 58 18.45 -2.17 -4.24
CA ARG A 58 19.62 -2.00 -3.37
C ARG A 58 19.78 -3.10 -2.31
N GLY A 59 18.84 -4.03 -2.23
CA GLY A 59 18.90 -5.21 -1.36
C GLY A 59 18.28 -5.01 0.03
N THR A 60 18.08 -6.13 0.72
CA THR A 60 17.31 -6.21 1.97
C THR A 60 17.84 -5.29 3.07
N ARG A 61 19.16 -5.24 3.29
CA ARG A 61 19.77 -4.42 4.35
C ARG A 61 19.52 -2.93 4.14
N SER A 62 19.66 -2.46 2.89
CA SER A 62 19.39 -1.07 2.52
C SER A 62 17.90 -0.72 2.62
N ASN A 63 17.02 -1.63 2.18
CA ASN A 63 15.57 -1.45 2.32
C ASN A 63 15.15 -1.40 3.80
N LEU A 64 15.67 -2.29 4.64
CA LEU A 64 15.36 -2.34 6.08
C LEU A 64 15.74 -1.04 6.79
N TYR A 65 16.95 -0.52 6.55
CA TYR A 65 17.38 0.73 7.18
C TYR A 65 16.47 1.91 6.81
N ARG A 66 16.09 2.01 5.54
CA ARG A 66 15.18 3.08 5.06
C ARG A 66 13.77 2.91 5.58
N PHE A 67 13.27 1.68 5.61
CA PHE A 67 11.95 1.39 6.16
C PHE A 67 11.89 1.76 7.65
N ARG A 68 12.88 1.34 8.43
CA ARG A 68 13.00 1.68 9.85
C ARG A 68 12.95 3.19 10.08
N LYS A 69 13.77 3.95 9.34
CA LYS A 69 13.79 5.42 9.44
C LYS A 69 12.41 6.03 9.14
N LYS A 70 11.76 5.56 8.06
CA LYS A 70 10.42 6.06 7.67
C LYS A 70 9.34 5.68 8.69
N ALA A 71 9.43 4.51 9.30
CA ALA A 71 8.51 4.05 10.34
C ALA A 71 8.64 4.86 11.62
N ALA A 72 9.86 5.11 12.09
CA ALA A 72 10.14 5.98 13.23
C ALA A 72 9.55 7.39 13.04
N GLU A 73 9.83 8.01 11.89
CA GLU A 73 9.27 9.33 11.53
C GLU A 73 7.74 9.34 11.50
N PHE A 74 7.11 8.27 11.00
CA PHE A 74 5.64 8.16 10.94
C PHE A 74 5.00 7.96 12.32
N LEU A 75 5.62 7.15 13.18
CA LEU A 75 5.13 6.82 14.52
C LEU A 75 5.48 7.88 15.57
N LYS A 76 6.37 8.84 15.23
CA LYS A 76 6.93 9.85 16.15
C LYS A 76 7.70 9.22 17.32
N ASP A 77 8.47 8.19 17.01
CA ASP A 77 9.38 7.45 17.91
C ASP A 77 10.84 7.70 17.50
#